data_AF-A0A6I5X1N7-F1
#
_entry.id   AF-A0A6I5X1N7-F1
#
_cell.length_a   1.000
_cell.length_b   1.000
_cell.length_c   1.000
_cell.angle_alpha   90.00
_cell.angle_beta   90.00
_cell.angle_gamma   90.00
#
_symmetry.space_group_name_H-M   'P 1'
#
loop_
_entity.id
_entity.type
_entity.pdbx_description
1 polymer ?
#
loop_
_entity_poly.entity_id
_entity_poly.type
_entity_poly.pdbx_seq_one_letter_code
_entity_poly.pdbx_strand_id
1 'polypeptide(L)'
;MTATVAAVVLAIPLAAIRGQAARQVPTALTQPLRQIPQGTHVISDGDLSGWLMFQAPQLRPVFDIRIEVYSAAHVRGYIAALSAQPGWTAYLARTQARAALLKADAPLVSALGNQWHWTVVAADRGYVLMEPR
;
A
#
# COMPACT_ATOMS: atom_id res chain seq x y z
N MET A 1 21.12 -8.99 46.16
CA MET A 1 21.49 -9.75 44.95
C MET A 1 20.33 -10.55 44.32
N THR A 2 19.15 -10.62 44.94
CA THR A 2 17.99 -11.38 44.42
C THR A 2 17.08 -10.56 43.51
N ALA A 3 16.90 -9.26 43.77
CA ALA A 3 16.09 -8.37 42.95
C ALA A 3 16.61 -8.20 41.50
N THR A 4 17.94 -8.26 41.32
CA THR A 4 18.59 -8.13 40.01
C THR A 4 18.32 -9.32 39.11
N VAL A 5 18.18 -10.53 39.69
CA VAL A 5 17.91 -11.77 38.94
C VAL A 5 16.45 -11.79 38.45
N ALA A 6 15.51 -11.35 39.29
CA ALA A 6 14.09 -11.29 38.91
C ALA A 6 13.82 -10.30 37.75
N ALA A 7 14.52 -9.16 37.72
CA ALA A 7 14.39 -8.18 36.64
C ALA A 7 14.90 -8.70 35.28
N VAL A 8 15.98 -9.50 35.27
CA VAL A 8 16.52 -10.10 34.04
C VAL A 8 15.61 -11.21 33.51
N VAL A 9 15.01 -12.02 34.40
CA VAL A 9 14.11 -13.11 34.00
C VAL A 9 12.82 -12.60 33.34
N LEU A 10 12.32 -11.42 33.73
CA LEU A 10 11.17 -10.77 33.09
C LEU A 10 11.52 -10.01 31.81
N ALA A 11 12.74 -9.48 31.67
CA ALA A 11 13.13 -8.71 30.49
C ALA A 11 13.28 -9.56 29.21
N ILE A 12 13.67 -10.82 29.36
CA ILE A 12 13.90 -11.76 28.24
C ILE A 12 12.61 -12.07 27.44
N PRO A 13 11.48 -12.46 28.07
CA PRO A 13 10.24 -12.71 27.33
C PRO A 13 9.65 -11.42 26.71
N LEU A 14 9.82 -10.25 27.34
CA LEU A 14 9.37 -8.98 26.75
C LEU A 14 10.16 -8.57 25.49
N ALA A 15 11.47 -8.85 25.45
CA ALA A 15 12.28 -8.61 24.24
C ALA A 15 11.99 -9.61 23.11
N ALA A 16 11.50 -10.80 23.44
CA ALA A 16 11.05 -11.81 22.48
C ALA A 16 9.67 -11.49 21.86
N ILE A 17 8.87 -10.65 22.52
CA ILE A 17 7.79 -9.89 21.88
C ILE A 17 8.46 -8.79 21.04
N ARG A 18 9.21 -9.20 20.02
CA ARG A 18 9.62 -8.30 18.97
C ARG A 18 8.33 -7.73 18.40
N GLY A 19 8.09 -6.44 18.62
CA GLY A 19 7.06 -5.71 17.88
C GLY A 19 7.20 -6.10 16.41
N GLN A 20 6.07 -6.36 15.72
CA GLN A 20 6.07 -6.83 14.33
C GLN A 20 7.22 -6.16 13.59
N ALA A 21 8.18 -6.96 13.10
CA ALA A 21 9.38 -6.45 12.44
C ALA A 21 8.97 -5.28 11.55
N ALA A 22 9.57 -4.11 11.77
CA ALA A 22 9.11 -2.85 11.18
C ALA A 22 8.70 -3.10 9.73
N ARG A 23 7.41 -2.90 9.42
CA ARG A 23 6.85 -3.31 8.12
C ARG A 23 7.67 -2.63 7.04
N GLN A 24 8.44 -3.45 6.32
CA GLN A 24 9.44 -2.93 5.39
C GLN A 24 8.73 -2.32 4.19
N VAL A 25 8.98 -1.04 3.95
CA VAL A 25 8.51 -0.32 2.77
C VAL A 25 9.39 -0.66 1.55
N PRO A 26 8.85 -0.60 0.31
CA PRO A 26 9.55 -0.99 -0.91
C PRO A 26 10.47 0.14 -1.40
N THR A 27 11.60 0.34 -0.73
CA THR A 27 12.52 1.44 -0.98
C THR A 27 13.04 1.51 -2.42
N ALA A 28 13.19 0.38 -3.11
CA ALA A 28 13.65 0.39 -4.50
C ALA A 28 12.60 0.96 -5.47
N LEU A 29 11.33 1.07 -5.06
CA LEU A 29 10.26 1.70 -5.85
C LEU A 29 10.25 3.24 -5.75
N THR A 30 11.08 3.84 -4.88
CA THR A 30 11.13 5.31 -4.70
C THR A 30 11.47 6.03 -5.99
N GLN A 31 12.48 5.54 -6.73
CA GLN A 31 12.91 6.19 -7.97
C GLN A 31 11.86 6.05 -9.09
N PRO A 32 11.29 4.85 -9.37
CA PRO A 32 10.18 4.71 -10.30
C PRO A 32 8.98 5.61 -9.96
N LEU A 33 8.57 5.66 -8.68
CA LEU A 33 7.46 6.52 -8.25
C LEU A 33 7.73 8.01 -8.51
N ARG A 34 8.99 8.45 -8.43
CA ARG A 34 9.38 9.84 -8.72
C ARG A 34 9.37 10.19 -10.20
N GLN A 35 9.40 9.21 -11.09
CA GLN A 35 9.33 9.42 -12.53
C GLN A 35 7.89 9.52 -13.04
N ILE A 36 6.91 9.06 -12.26
CA ILE A 36 5.49 9.16 -12.60
C ILE A 36 5.09 10.65 -12.71
N PRO A 37 4.34 11.06 -13.74
CA PRO A 37 3.91 12.44 -13.92
C PRO A 37 3.22 13.04 -12.68
N GLN A 38 3.49 14.32 -12.42
CA GLN A 38 2.83 15.06 -11.34
C GLN A 38 1.31 15.00 -11.46
N GLY A 39 0.64 14.87 -10.31
CA GLY A 39 -0.82 14.85 -10.24
C GLY A 39 -1.43 13.49 -10.60
N THR A 40 -0.63 12.48 -10.93
CA THR A 40 -1.12 11.13 -11.23
C THR A 40 -1.83 10.53 -10.02
N HIS A 41 -3.04 10.01 -10.25
CA HIS A 41 -3.81 9.32 -9.23
C HIS A 41 -3.32 7.88 -9.07
N VAL A 42 -2.97 7.51 -7.85
CA VAL A 42 -2.37 6.21 -7.51
C VAL A 42 -3.29 5.46 -6.56
N ILE A 43 -3.74 4.27 -6.95
CA ILE A 43 -4.32 3.35 -5.96
C ILE A 43 -3.18 2.61 -5.27
N SER A 44 -3.11 2.66 -3.95
CA SER A 44 -2.09 1.94 -3.19
C SER A 44 -2.70 1.06 -2.13
N ASP A 45 -1.93 0.11 -1.60
CA ASP A 45 -2.24 -0.51 -0.32
C ASP A 45 -2.36 0.56 0.78
N GLY A 46 -3.34 0.42 1.67
CA GLY A 46 -3.76 1.50 2.57
C GLY A 46 -2.66 1.85 3.58
N ASP A 47 -2.01 0.82 4.10
CA ASP A 47 -0.93 0.94 5.07
C ASP A 47 0.35 1.53 4.43
N LEU A 48 0.45 1.51 3.09
CA LEU A 48 1.59 2.04 2.35
C LEU A 48 1.40 3.50 1.90
N SER A 49 0.16 4.00 1.92
CA SER A 49 -0.19 5.33 1.41
C SER A 49 0.59 6.47 2.11
N GLY A 50 0.84 6.37 3.42
CA GLY A 50 1.66 7.35 4.15
C GLY A 50 3.11 7.42 3.67
N TRP A 51 3.72 6.27 3.38
CA TRP A 51 5.07 6.20 2.80
C TRP A 51 5.09 6.74 1.36
N LEU A 52 4.07 6.41 0.57
CA LEU A 52 3.90 6.94 -0.78
C LEU A 52 3.85 8.47 -0.78
N MET A 53 3.04 9.07 0.11
CA MET A 53 2.93 10.53 0.25
C MET A 53 4.25 11.18 0.66
N PHE A 54 5.05 10.51 1.48
CA PHE A 54 6.37 11.00 1.89
C PHE A 54 7.39 10.94 0.75
N GLN A 55 7.44 9.82 0.00
CA GLN A 55 8.47 9.60 -1.02
C GLN A 55 8.17 10.25 -2.38
N ALA A 56 6.89 10.40 -2.69
CA ALA A 56 6.39 10.92 -3.97
C ALA A 56 5.23 11.92 -3.75
N PRO A 57 5.49 13.08 -3.10
CA PRO A 57 4.46 14.07 -2.76
C PRO A 57 3.78 14.69 -3.99
N GLN A 58 4.36 14.53 -5.18
CA GLN A 58 3.76 14.95 -6.45
C GLN A 58 2.59 14.08 -6.90
N LEU A 59 2.41 12.89 -6.31
CA LEU A 59 1.35 11.95 -6.66
C LEU A 59 0.10 12.17 -5.79
N ARG A 60 -1.04 11.65 -6.26
CA ARG A 60 -2.33 11.78 -5.57
C ARG A 60 -2.85 10.39 -5.18
N PRO A 61 -2.73 9.98 -3.91
CA PRO A 61 -3.35 8.75 -3.46
C PRO A 61 -4.86 8.81 -3.66
N VAL A 62 -5.42 7.74 -4.23
CA VAL A 62 -6.89 7.57 -4.34
C VAL A 62 -7.52 7.40 -2.96
N PHE A 63 -6.77 6.80 -2.03
CA PHE A 63 -7.12 6.58 -0.64
C PHE A 63 -5.84 6.69 0.19
N ASP A 64 -5.93 7.29 1.38
CA ASP A 64 -4.80 7.39 2.30
C ASP A 64 -5.18 7.18 3.77
N ILE A 65 -4.17 7.22 4.65
CA ILE A 65 -4.30 6.96 6.08
C ILE A 65 -5.28 7.89 6.82
N ARG A 66 -5.70 9.01 6.23
CA ARG A 66 -6.66 9.98 6.79
C ARG A 66 -8.09 9.55 6.45
N ILE A 67 -8.47 8.35 6.85
CA ILE A 67 -9.74 7.72 6.47
C ILE A 67 -10.96 8.60 6.78
N GLU A 68 -10.89 9.41 7.83
CA GLU A 68 -11.94 10.30 8.33
C GLU A 68 -12.38 11.38 7.33
N VAL A 69 -11.55 11.70 6.32
CA VAL A 69 -11.92 12.69 5.29
C VAL A 69 -12.76 12.10 4.15
N TYR A 70 -12.90 10.78 4.09
CA TYR A 70 -13.60 10.10 3.00
C TYR A 70 -15.02 9.72 3.38
N SER A 71 -15.93 9.79 2.39
CA SER A 71 -17.28 9.27 2.56
C SER A 71 -17.25 7.75 2.74
N ALA A 72 -18.22 7.22 3.49
CA ALA A 72 -18.34 5.77 3.68
C ALA A 72 -18.47 4.99 2.36
N ALA A 73 -19.07 5.61 1.33
CA ALA A 73 -19.15 5.03 -0.01
C ALA A 73 -17.77 4.92 -0.69
N HIS A 74 -16.90 5.91 -0.51
CA HIS A 74 -15.54 5.87 -1.02
C HIS A 74 -14.70 4.80 -0.33
N VAL A 75 -14.78 4.72 1.00
CA VAL A 75 -14.11 3.69 1.80
C VAL A 75 -14.52 2.28 1.36
N ARG A 76 -15.83 2.03 1.21
CA ARG A 76 -16.34 0.73 0.73
C ARG A 76 -15.87 0.42 -0.69
N GLY A 77 -15.90 1.40 -1.58
CA GLY A 77 -15.43 1.23 -2.97
C GLY A 77 -13.93 0.89 -3.03
N TYR A 78 -13.12 1.54 -2.20
CA TYR A 78 -11.70 1.25 -2.07
C TYR A 78 -11.44 -0.19 -1.59
N ILE A 79 -12.10 -0.61 -0.51
CA ILE A 79 -11.98 -1.97 0.04
C ILE A 79 -12.42 -3.01 -0.98
N ALA A 80 -13.56 -2.78 -1.66
CA ALA A 80 -14.05 -3.65 -2.72
C ALA A 80 -13.07 -3.74 -3.88
N ALA A 81 -12.47 -2.61 -4.28
CA ALA A 81 -11.51 -2.55 -5.36
C ALA A 81 -10.23 -3.36 -5.05
N LEU A 82 -9.64 -3.21 -3.86
CA LEU A 82 -8.46 -4.00 -3.46
C LEU A 82 -8.72 -5.51 -3.51
N SER A 83 -9.93 -5.93 -3.18
CA SER A 83 -10.37 -7.33 -3.23
C SER A 83 -10.90 -7.75 -4.60
N ALA A 84 -10.76 -6.91 -5.64
CA ALA A 84 -11.27 -7.13 -7.00
C ALA A 84 -12.77 -7.54 -7.04
N GLN A 85 -13.57 -7.06 -6.09
CA GLN A 85 -15.00 -7.35 -5.98
C GLN A 85 -15.80 -6.62 -7.07
N PRO A 86 -17.04 -7.05 -7.37
CA PRO A 86 -17.90 -6.38 -8.34
C PRO A 86 -17.95 -4.85 -8.13
N GLY A 87 -17.79 -4.10 -9.23
CA GLY A 87 -17.71 -2.64 -9.22
C GLY A 87 -16.30 -2.05 -9.11
N TRP A 88 -15.25 -2.87 -8.97
CA TRP A 88 -13.86 -2.38 -8.87
C TRP A 88 -13.41 -1.56 -10.09
N THR A 89 -13.79 -1.96 -11.31
CA THR A 89 -13.45 -1.24 -12.55
C THR A 89 -14.10 0.15 -12.58
N ALA A 90 -15.40 0.22 -12.25
CA ALA A 90 -16.13 1.49 -12.15
C ALA A 90 -15.54 2.40 -11.06
N TYR A 91 -15.12 1.82 -9.93
CA TYR A 91 -14.43 2.56 -8.88
C TYR A 91 -13.12 3.17 -9.39
N LEU A 92 -12.24 2.38 -10.01
CA LEU A 92 -10.97 2.89 -10.54
C LEU A 92 -11.14 3.90 -11.69
N ALA A 93 -12.15 3.70 -12.54
CA ALA A 93 -12.46 4.62 -13.62
C ALA A 93 -12.87 5.99 -13.06
N ARG A 94 -13.74 5.99 -12.05
CA ARG A 94 -14.18 7.20 -11.34
C ARG A 94 -13.05 7.91 -10.60
N THR A 95 -12.12 7.16 -10.01
CA THR A 95 -10.96 7.75 -9.32
C THR A 95 -9.87 8.17 -10.30
N GLN A 96 -10.00 7.86 -11.59
CA GLN A 96 -9.02 8.15 -12.63
C GLN A 96 -7.61 7.64 -12.31
N ALA A 97 -7.50 6.52 -11.59
CA ALA A 97 -6.22 5.91 -11.27
C ALA A 97 -5.43 5.61 -12.57
N ARG A 98 -4.13 5.92 -12.55
CA ARG A 98 -3.20 5.67 -13.67
C ARG A 98 -1.90 5.00 -13.24
N ALA A 99 -1.72 4.77 -11.94
CA ALA A 99 -0.71 3.88 -11.40
C ALA A 99 -1.29 3.13 -10.19
N ALA A 100 -0.71 1.97 -9.89
CA ALA A 100 -1.11 1.14 -8.77
C ALA A 100 0.12 0.65 -8.01
N LEU A 101 0.15 0.86 -6.70
CA LEU A 101 1.22 0.42 -5.81
C LEU A 101 0.66 -0.56 -4.77
N LEU A 102 0.67 -1.85 -5.11
CA LEU A 102 -0.09 -2.89 -4.42
C LEU A 102 0.84 -3.97 -3.88
N LYS A 103 0.38 -4.72 -2.87
CA LYS A 103 1.03 -6.00 -2.55
C LYS A 103 0.92 -6.92 -3.76
N ALA A 104 2.00 -7.66 -4.05
CA ALA A 104 2.09 -8.51 -5.22
C ALA A 104 1.01 -9.61 -5.27
N ASP A 105 0.51 -10.04 -4.11
CA ASP A 105 -0.53 -11.05 -3.94
C ASP A 105 -1.95 -10.46 -3.80
N ALA A 106 -2.11 -9.13 -3.89
CA ALA A 106 -3.42 -8.52 -3.81
C ALA A 106 -4.30 -8.94 -4.99
N PRO A 107 -5.59 -9.31 -4.78
CA PRO A 107 -6.49 -9.73 -5.87
C PRO A 107 -6.58 -8.71 -7.01
N LEU A 108 -6.49 -7.42 -6.68
CA LEU A 108 -6.49 -6.35 -7.67
C LEU A 108 -5.30 -6.40 -8.65
N VAL A 109 -4.14 -6.93 -8.27
CA VAL A 109 -2.98 -7.08 -9.19
C VAL A 109 -3.35 -8.00 -10.35
N SER A 110 -3.91 -9.18 -10.05
CA SER A 110 -4.37 -10.14 -11.05
C SER A 110 -5.50 -9.56 -11.92
N ALA A 111 -6.45 -8.83 -11.32
CA ALA A 111 -7.54 -8.21 -12.05
C ALA A 111 -7.06 -7.11 -13.02
N LEU A 112 -6.16 -6.23 -12.57
CA LEU A 112 -5.55 -5.19 -13.39
C LEU A 112 -4.79 -5.77 -14.60
N GLY A 113 -3.98 -6.82 -14.38
CA GLY A 113 -3.23 -7.48 -15.44
C GLY A 113 -4.14 -8.19 -16.45
N ASN A 114 -5.07 -9.01 -15.97
CA ASN A 114 -5.85 -9.91 -16.82
C ASN A 114 -7.04 -9.22 -17.50
N GLN A 115 -7.63 -8.20 -16.88
CA GLN A 115 -8.90 -7.62 -17.33
C GLN A 115 -8.75 -6.17 -17.82
N TRP A 116 -7.66 -5.49 -17.47
CA TRP A 116 -7.49 -4.06 -17.78
C TRP A 116 -6.17 -3.71 -18.46
N HIS A 117 -5.36 -4.70 -18.83
CA HIS A 117 -4.11 -4.53 -19.59
C HIS A 117 -3.07 -3.65 -18.87
N TRP A 118 -3.01 -3.73 -17.55
CA TRP A 118 -1.92 -3.11 -16.80
C TRP A 118 -0.73 -4.05 -16.74
N THR A 119 0.47 -3.49 -16.62
CA THR A 119 1.71 -4.27 -16.53
C THR A 119 2.49 -3.87 -15.28
N VAL A 120 3.23 -4.83 -14.71
CA VAL A 120 4.17 -4.54 -13.62
C VAL A 120 5.40 -3.85 -14.21
N VAL A 121 5.67 -2.62 -13.79
CA VAL A 121 6.83 -1.83 -14.25
C VAL A 121 8.01 -1.91 -13.28
N ALA A 122 7.75 -2.20 -12.00
CA ALA A 122 8.78 -2.43 -10.99
C ALA A 122 8.21 -3.26 -9.81
N ALA A 123 9.08 -3.94 -9.06
CA ALA A 123 8.70 -4.69 -7.86
C ALA A 123 9.80 -4.62 -6.79
N ASP A 124 9.40 -4.58 -5.51
CA ASP A 124 10.31 -4.63 -4.37
C ASP A 124 9.56 -5.07 -3.10
N ARG A 125 10.21 -5.86 -2.24
CA ARG A 125 9.71 -6.31 -0.93
C ARG A 125 8.23 -6.75 -0.90
N GLY A 126 7.80 -7.51 -1.90
CA GLY A 126 6.42 -8.01 -1.99
C GLY A 126 5.39 -6.98 -2.45
N TYR A 127 5.82 -5.82 -2.94
CA TYR A 127 4.99 -4.82 -3.60
C TYR A 127 5.33 -4.73 -5.09
N VAL A 128 4.32 -4.39 -5.89
CA VAL A 128 4.42 -4.13 -7.32
C VAL A 128 3.94 -2.73 -7.63
N LEU A 129 4.64 -2.05 -8.52
CA LEU A 129 4.18 -0.86 -9.21
C LEU A 129 3.64 -1.28 -10.58
N MET A 130 2.41 -0.88 -10.88
CA MET A 130 1.74 -1.19 -12.14
C MET A 130 1.24 0.07 -12.82
N GLU A 131 1.30 0.07 -14.15
CA GLU A 131 0.77 1.13 -15.01
C GLU A 131 -0.03 0.52 -16.18
N PRO A 132 -1.04 1.22 -16.72
CA PRO A 132 -1.68 0.85 -17.98
C PRO A 132 -0.64 0.70 -19.10
N ARG A 133 -0.85 -0.25 -20.00
CA ARG A 133 -0.04 -0.40 -21.21
C ARG A 133 -0.33 0.68 -22.25
#